data_AF-A0A445FL21-F1
#
_entry.id   AF-A0A445FL21-F1
#
_cell.length_a   1.000
_cell.length_b   1.000
_cell.length_c   1.000
_cell.angle_alpha   90.00
_cell.angle_beta   90.00
_cell.angle_gamma   90.00
#
_symmetry.space_group_name_H-M   'P 1'
#
loop_
_entity.id
_entity.type
_entity.pdbx_description
1 polymer ?
#
loop_
_entity_poly.entity_id
_entity_poly.type
_entity_poly.pdbx_seq_one_letter_code
_entity_poly.pdbx_strand_id
1 'polypeptide(L)'
;MENGNVIVNGSPEYVRSCCEGSLQRLGVSYIDLYYQHCVDTTVPIEDTIGELKKLVQEGKIRYIGLSEASLDTIRRAHAVYPITAVQMEWSLWTREIEQDIVPLCRYLSRVSIM
;
A
#
# COMPACT_ATOMS: atom_id res chain seq x y z
N MET A 1 -23.19 -22.89 2.12
CA MET A 1 -22.31 -22.09 1.25
C MET A 1 -22.06 -20.81 2.00
N GLU A 2 -20.90 -20.69 2.65
CA GLU A 2 -20.51 -19.44 3.32
C GLU A 2 -20.39 -18.34 2.27
N ASN A 3 -21.04 -17.20 2.50
CA ASN A 3 -20.91 -16.02 1.65
C ASN A 3 -19.41 -15.69 1.54
N GLY A 4 -18.84 -15.84 0.34
CA GLY A 4 -17.44 -15.56 0.02
C GLY A 4 -17.13 -14.06 0.05
N ASN A 5 -17.41 -13.40 1.16
CA ASN A 5 -17.04 -12.02 1.38
C ASN A 5 -15.52 -11.96 1.50
N VAL A 6 -14.88 -11.24 0.57
CA VAL A 6 -13.46 -10.92 0.66
C VAL A 6 -13.26 -10.07 1.93
N ILE A 7 -12.54 -10.63 2.91
CA ILE A 7 -12.19 -9.90 4.12
C ILE A 7 -10.86 -9.17 3.85
N VAL A 8 -10.90 -7.85 3.86
CA VAL A 8 -9.70 -7.01 3.85
C VAL A 8 -9.12 -7.00 5.27
N ASN A 9 -7.82 -7.24 5.40
CA ASN A 9 -7.13 -7.25 6.68
C ASN A 9 -5.81 -6.47 6.57
N GLY A 10 -5.71 -5.38 7.33
CA GLY A 10 -4.54 -4.51 7.41
C GLY A 10 -3.75 -4.67 8.70
N SER A 11 -4.02 -5.68 9.52
CA SER A 11 -3.33 -5.87 10.80
C SER A 11 -1.83 -6.14 10.57
N PRO A 12 -0.94 -5.63 11.44
CA PRO A 12 0.50 -5.87 11.33
C PRO A 12 0.88 -7.35 11.18
N GLU A 13 0.25 -8.23 11.95
CA GLU A 13 0.53 -9.67 11.95
C GLU A 13 0.19 -10.28 10.58
N TYR A 14 -0.94 -9.88 10.01
CA TYR A 14 -1.37 -10.36 8.71
C TYR A 14 -0.45 -9.84 7.60
N VAL A 15 -0.14 -8.54 7.60
CA VAL A 15 0.81 -7.92 6.65
C VAL A 15 2.13 -8.68 6.61
N ARG A 16 2.72 -8.98 7.78
CA ARG A 16 3.96 -9.75 7.88
C ARG A 16 3.79 -11.15 7.29
N SER A 17 2.75 -11.88 7.69
CA SER A 17 2.50 -13.24 7.19
C SER A 17 2.37 -13.28 5.66
N CYS A 18 1.72 -12.27 5.06
CA CYS A 18 1.57 -12.14 3.62
C CYS A 18 2.90 -11.84 2.91
N CYS A 19 3.74 -10.98 3.50
CA CYS A 19 5.05 -10.66 2.95
C CYS A 19 5.96 -11.90 2.95
N GLU A 20 6.06 -12.61 4.08
CA GLU A 20 6.86 -13.84 4.19
C GLU A 20 6.39 -14.92 3.21
N GLY A 21 5.06 -15.12 3.13
CA GLY A 21 4.49 -16.07 2.16
C GLY A 21 4.79 -15.67 0.72
N SER A 22 4.82 -14.37 0.41
CA SER A 22 5.14 -13.89 -0.94
C SER A 22 6.60 -14.11 -1.30
N LEU A 23 7.52 -13.82 -0.36
CA LEU A 23 8.95 -14.11 -0.53
C LEU A 23 9.19 -15.60 -0.80
N GLN A 24 8.53 -16.48 -0.03
CA GLN A 24 8.63 -17.92 -0.22
C GLN A 24 8.10 -18.36 -1.59
N ARG A 25 6.92 -17.88 -2.01
CA ARG A 25 6.31 -18.25 -3.29
C ARG A 25 7.12 -17.76 -4.48
N LEU A 26 7.71 -16.57 -4.39
CA LEU A 26 8.55 -15.99 -5.43
C LEU A 26 9.97 -16.58 -5.44
N GLY A 27 10.40 -17.22 -4.34
CA GLY A 27 11.75 -17.77 -4.22
C GLY A 27 12.83 -16.68 -4.15
N VAL A 28 12.49 -15.50 -3.63
CA VAL A 28 13.39 -14.33 -3.56
C VAL A 28 13.67 -13.94 -2.11
N SER A 29 14.81 -13.31 -1.87
CA SER A 29 15.18 -12.79 -0.54
C SER A 29 14.58 -11.44 -0.21
N TYR A 30 14.15 -10.67 -1.22
CA TYR A 30 13.47 -9.38 -1.05
C TYR A 30 12.53 -9.07 -2.21
N ILE A 31 11.56 -8.18 -1.98
CA ILE A 31 10.66 -7.63 -3.00
C ILE A 31 10.94 -6.12 -3.16
N ASP A 32 11.14 -5.63 -4.39
CA ASP A 32 11.43 -4.20 -4.58
C ASP A 32 10.27 -3.30 -4.13
N LEU A 33 9.05 -3.55 -4.57
CA LEU A 33 7.87 -2.74 -4.23
C LEU A 33 6.72 -3.62 -3.75
N TYR A 34 6.25 -3.36 -2.54
CA TYR A 34 5.18 -4.13 -1.90
C TYR A 34 4.00 -3.23 -1.56
N TYR A 35 2.80 -3.65 -1.95
CA TYR A 35 1.57 -2.85 -1.84
C TYR A 35 0.67 -3.31 -0.71
N GLN A 36 0.07 -2.35 0.00
CA GLN A 36 -1.23 -2.57 0.62
C GLN A 36 -2.29 -2.48 -0.49
N HIS A 37 -2.88 -3.62 -0.87
CA HIS A 37 -3.76 -3.71 -2.05
C HIS A 37 -5.11 -3.02 -1.83
N CYS A 38 -5.75 -3.26 -0.69
CA CYS A 38 -6.99 -2.60 -0.29
C CYS A 38 -6.84 -2.04 1.11
N VAL A 39 -7.30 -0.82 1.35
CA VAL A 39 -7.25 -0.20 2.68
C VAL A 39 -8.26 -0.88 3.60
N ASP A 40 -7.80 -1.43 4.72
CA ASP A 40 -8.66 -1.90 5.80
C ASP A 40 -9.19 -0.68 6.57
N THR A 41 -10.51 -0.52 6.63
CA THR A 41 -11.14 0.60 7.34
C THR A 41 -11.29 0.37 8.84
N THR A 42 -10.97 -0.83 9.33
CA THR A 42 -11.05 -1.20 10.75
C THR A 42 -9.71 -1.08 11.48
N VAL A 43 -8.61 -1.00 10.73
CA VAL A 43 -7.25 -0.82 11.25
C VAL A 43 -6.74 0.57 10.88
N PRO A 44 -6.18 1.35 11.81
CA PRO A 44 -5.50 2.60 11.46
C PRO A 44 -4.38 2.35 10.44
N ILE A 45 -4.36 3.12 9.35
CA ILE A 45 -3.35 2.94 8.29
C ILE A 45 -1.92 3.06 8.82
N GLU A 46 -1.72 3.84 9.90
CA GLU A 46 -0.43 4.02 10.56
C GLU A 46 0.13 2.71 11.11
N ASP A 47 -0.73 1.81 11.60
CA ASP A 47 -0.31 0.51 12.13
C ASP A 47 0.16 -0.41 11.00
N THR A 48 -0.62 -0.47 9.91
CA THR A 48 -0.27 -1.22 8.69
C THR A 48 1.06 -0.73 8.10
N ILE A 49 1.22 0.58 7.93
CA ILE A 49 2.45 1.17 7.37
C ILE A 49 3.61 1.06 8.36
N GLY A 50 3.34 1.12 9.67
CA GLY A 50 4.33 0.87 10.71
C GLY A 50 4.96 -0.51 10.60
N GLU A 51 4.17 -1.53 10.24
CA GLU A 51 4.70 -2.87 9.99
C GLU A 51 5.47 -2.98 8.69
N LEU A 52 4.95 -2.41 7.60
CA LEU A 52 5.66 -2.37 6.31
C LEU A 52 7.01 -1.66 6.44
N LYS A 53 7.09 -0.60 7.24
CA LYS A 53 8.35 0.07 7.58
C LYS A 53 9.37 -0.86 8.24
N LYS A 54 8.94 -1.73 9.17
CA LYS A 54 9.84 -2.73 9.77
C LYS A 54 10.34 -3.72 8.73
N LEU A 55 9.48 -4.18 7.83
CA LEU A 55 9.86 -5.06 6.73
C LEU A 55 10.87 -4.40 5.78
N VAL A 56 10.77 -3.09 5.56
CA VAL A 56 11.79 -2.33 4.83
C VAL A 56 13.12 -2.33 5.59
N GLN A 57 13.09 -2.06 6.90
CA GLN A 57 14.29 -2.04 7.74
C GLN A 57 14.98 -3.42 7.83
N GLU A 58 14.20 -4.49 7.79
CA GLU A 58 14.67 -5.88 7.72
C GLU A 58 15.21 -6.26 6.33
N GLY A 59 15.04 -5.41 5.31
CA GLY A 59 15.48 -5.66 3.93
C GLY A 59 14.61 -6.65 3.16
N LYS A 60 13.43 -7.02 3.70
CA LYS A 60 12.48 -7.93 3.06
C LYS A 60 11.73 -7.27 1.91
N ILE A 61 11.48 -5.98 2.04
CA ILE A 61 10.94 -5.15 0.96
C ILE A 61 11.79 -3.87 0.81
N ARG A 62 11.82 -3.23 -0.35
CA ARG A 62 12.56 -1.95 -0.52
C ARG A 62 11.67 -0.73 -0.46
N TYR A 63 10.48 -0.83 -1.03
CA TYR A 63 9.55 0.28 -1.23
C TYR A 63 8.13 -0.13 -0.86
N ILE A 64 7.37 0.86 -0.39
CA ILE A 64 5.97 0.69 -0.01
C ILE A 64 5.07 1.38 -1.05
N GLY A 65 4.06 0.66 -1.51
CA GLY A 65 2.99 1.18 -2.35
C GLY A 65 1.63 1.10 -1.66
N LEU A 66 0.70 1.95 -2.11
CA LEU A 66 -0.72 1.86 -1.77
C LEU A 66 -1.54 1.66 -3.03
N SER A 67 -2.65 0.94 -2.93
CA SER A 67 -3.60 0.78 -4.02
C SER A 67 -4.99 1.21 -3.55
N GLU A 68 -5.71 1.90 -4.44
CA GLU A 68 -7.09 2.38 -4.21
C GLU A 68 -7.26 3.14 -2.88
N ALA A 69 -6.24 3.92 -2.51
CA ALA A 69 -6.20 4.64 -1.25
C ALA A 69 -6.79 6.05 -1.38
N SER A 70 -7.57 6.46 -0.38
CA SER A 70 -8.11 7.82 -0.31
C SER A 70 -7.00 8.87 -0.11
N LEU A 71 -7.32 10.13 -0.43
CA LEU A 71 -6.42 11.26 -0.23
C LEU A 71 -5.92 11.39 1.22
N ASP A 72 -6.81 11.20 2.20
CA ASP A 72 -6.45 11.22 3.63
C ASP A 72 -5.51 10.07 4.00
N THR A 73 -5.86 8.86 3.55
CA THR A 73 -5.05 7.65 3.78
C THR A 73 -3.64 7.81 3.24
N ILE A 74 -3.47 8.33 2.02
CA ILE A 74 -2.15 8.54 1.41
C ILE A 74 -1.32 9.51 2.25
N ARG A 75 -1.91 10.63 2.72
CA ARG A 75 -1.19 11.62 3.54
C ARG A 75 -0.73 11.02 4.87
N ARG A 76 -1.62 10.33 5.57
CA ARG A 76 -1.34 9.71 6.87
C ARG A 76 -0.29 8.60 6.76
N ALA A 77 -0.43 7.73 5.75
CA ALA A 77 0.55 6.70 5.44
C ALA A 77 1.94 7.30 5.16
N HIS A 78 2.00 8.31 4.29
CA HIS A 78 3.26 8.97 3.89
C HIS A 78 3.95 9.68 5.07
N ALA A 79 3.19 10.14 6.07
CA ALA A 79 3.75 10.71 7.29
C ALA A 79 4.46 9.67 8.17
N VAL A 80 4.06 8.39 8.13
CA VAL A 80 4.71 7.30 8.89
C VAL A 80 5.96 6.79 8.17
N TYR A 81 5.84 6.54 6.86
CA TYR A 81 6.96 6.16 6.00
C TYR A 81 6.71 6.61 4.55
N PRO A 82 7.74 7.07 3.81
CA PRO A 82 7.56 7.51 2.43
C PRO A 82 6.93 6.44 1.53
N ILE A 83 5.72 6.74 1.05
CA ILE A 83 5.04 5.94 0.00
C ILE A 83 5.73 6.24 -1.33
N THR A 84 6.07 5.17 -2.07
CA THR A 84 6.81 5.26 -3.34
C THR A 84 5.87 5.29 -4.54
N ALA A 85 4.75 4.57 -4.47
CA ALA A 85 3.79 4.53 -5.54
C ALA A 85 2.34 4.42 -5.03
N VAL A 86 1.41 5.02 -5.75
CA VAL A 86 -0.02 4.85 -5.54
C VAL A 86 -0.63 4.29 -6.83
N GLN A 87 -1.28 3.14 -6.74
CA GLN A 87 -2.01 2.51 -7.83
C GLN A 87 -3.49 2.92 -7.77
N MET A 88 -4.01 3.43 -8.88
CA MET A 88 -5.41 3.88 -8.98
C MET A 88 -5.99 3.55 -10.35
N GLU A 89 -7.30 3.39 -10.43
CA GLU A 89 -7.99 3.41 -11.72
C GLU A 89 -7.83 4.78 -12.42
N TRP A 90 -7.15 4.78 -13.57
CA TRP A 90 -6.98 5.97 -14.40
C TRP A 90 -6.97 5.60 -15.88
N SER A 91 -7.94 6.13 -16.64
CA SER A 91 -8.09 5.86 -18.06
C SER A 91 -8.71 7.06 -18.79
N LEU A 92 -8.94 6.95 -20.10
CA LEU A 92 -9.70 7.96 -20.83
C LEU A 92 -11.14 8.11 -20.32
N TRP A 93 -11.69 7.07 -19.68
CA TRP A 93 -13.05 7.04 -19.18
C TRP A 93 -13.16 7.30 -17.66
N THR A 94 -12.07 7.14 -16.91
CA THR A 94 -12.02 7.30 -15.46
C THR A 94 -10.91 8.30 -15.12
N ARG A 95 -11.26 9.53 -14.74
CA ARG A 95 -10.32 10.67 -14.61
C ARG A 95 -10.48 11.46 -13.30
N GLU A 96 -11.28 10.96 -12.38
CA GLU A 96 -11.63 11.58 -11.10
C GLU A 96 -10.39 11.88 -10.25
N ILE A 97 -9.39 10.99 -10.31
CA ILE A 97 -8.14 11.11 -9.55
C ILE A 97 -7.29 12.32 -9.94
N GLU A 98 -7.54 12.92 -11.11
CA GLU A 98 -6.76 14.07 -11.62
C GLU A 98 -6.98 15.34 -10.80
N GLN A 99 -8.12 15.46 -10.12
CA GLN A 99 -8.45 16.64 -9.31
C GLN A 99 -7.68 16.64 -7.99
N ASP A 100 -7.48 15.46 -7.39
CA ASP A 100 -7.08 15.34 -5.98
C ASP A 100 -5.82 14.48 -5.78
N ILE A 101 -5.82 13.23 -6.26
CA ILE A 101 -4.75 12.25 -6.02
C ILE A 101 -3.51 12.59 -6.86
N VAL A 102 -3.69 12.94 -8.13
CA VAL A 102 -2.58 13.27 -9.02
C VAL A 102 -1.79 14.49 -8.52
N PRO A 103 -2.43 15.62 -8.17
CA PRO A 103 -1.73 16.75 -7.56
C PRO A 103 -1.06 16.40 -6.24
N LEU A 104 -1.70 15.58 -5.39
CA LEU A 104 -1.10 15.14 -4.13
C LEU A 104 0.20 14.35 -4.35
N CYS A 105 0.17 13.35 -5.24
CA CYS A 105 1.36 12.53 -5.48
C CYS A 105 2.53 13.36 -6.05
N ARG A 106 2.23 14.32 -6.93
CA ARG A 106 3.21 15.30 -7.43
C ARG A 106 3.77 16.17 -6.30
N TYR A 107 2.90 16.68 -5.41
CA TYR A 107 3.32 17.51 -4.28
C TYR A 107 4.26 16.77 -3.33
N LEU A 108 3.98 15.50 -3.03
CA LEU A 108 4.82 14.67 -2.17
C LEU A 108 6.19 14.30 -2.80
N SER A 109 6.44 14.68 -4.07
CA SER A 109 7.73 14.64 -4.79
C SER A 109 8.46 13.29 -4.87
N ARG A 110 7.90 12.22 -4.27
CA ARG A 110 8.46 10.86 -4.23
C ARG A 110 7.42 9.77 -4.53
N VAL A 111 6.21 10.15 -4.91
CA VAL A 111 5.11 9.21 -5.19
C VAL A 111 4.85 9.18 -6.69
N SER A 112 5.08 8.04 -7.33
CA SER A 112 4.64 7.81 -8.71
C SER A 112 3.20 7.27 -8.72
N ILE A 113 2.44 7.60 -9.76
CA ILE A 113 1.11 7.03 -9.97
C ILE A 113 1.25 5.97 -11.04
N MET A 114 0.78 4.75 -10.75
CA MET A 114 0.79 3.62 -11.67
C MET A 114 -0.60 3.10 -11.96
#